data_AF-A0A3M5GVH5-F1
#
_entry.id   AF-A0A3M5GVH5-F1
#
_cell.length_a   1.000
_cell.length_b   1.000
_cell.length_c   1.000
_cell.angle_alpha   90.00
_cell.angle_beta   90.00
_cell.angle_gamma   90.00
#
_symmetry.space_group_name_H-M   'P 1'
#
loop_
_entity.id
_entity.type
_entity.pdbx_description
1 polymer ?
#
loop_
_entity_poly.entity_id
_entity_poly.type
_entity_poly.pdbx_seq_one_letter_code
_entity_poly.pdbx_strand_id
1 'polypeptide(L)'
;MAFERKRYSSVAAASQSYLKVSIMSTSSSAVSQLKNSPLAGNINYEPTVWSRADALKVNENDPTTTQPLVSADFPVMSDTVFIWDTMPLRELDGTVVSVNGWSVILTLTADRHPNDPQYLDANGRYDIKRDWEDRHGRARMCYWYSRTGKDWIFGGRVMAEGVSPTTREWAGTPILLNDKGDIDLYYTCVTPGAAIAKVRGRIVTSDQGVELKDFTQVKKLFEADGTYYQTEAQNSSWNFRDPSPFIDPNDGKLYMVFEGNVAGERGSHTVGAAELGPVPPGHEDVGGARFQVGCIGLAVAKDLSGEEWEILPPLVTAVGVNDQTERPHYVFQDGKYYLFTI
;
A
#
# COMPACT_ATOMS: atom_id res chain seq x y z
N MET A 1 19.33 -48.03 2.96
CA MET A 1 19.56 -47.65 4.36
C MET A 1 18.59 -46.55 4.70
N ALA A 2 17.55 -46.90 5.47
CA ALA A 2 16.54 -45.98 5.96
C ALA A 2 17.10 -45.18 7.13
N PHE A 3 16.78 -43.89 7.22
CA PHE A 3 16.92 -43.13 8.45
C PHE A 3 15.55 -42.60 8.85
N GLU A 4 15.09 -43.11 9.99
CA GLU A 4 13.83 -42.79 10.64
C GLU A 4 13.85 -41.45 11.37
N ARG A 5 12.64 -40.94 11.52
CA ARG A 5 12.15 -39.79 12.28
C ARG A 5 12.74 -39.67 13.69
N LYS A 6 12.93 -38.41 14.12
CA LYS A 6 12.63 -38.02 15.51
C LYS A 6 11.57 -36.92 15.51
N ARG A 7 10.39 -37.29 16.02
CA ARG A 7 9.35 -36.37 16.51
C ARG A 7 9.75 -35.88 17.91
N TYR A 8 9.56 -34.60 18.17
CA TYR A 8 9.30 -34.11 19.53
C TYR A 8 7.91 -33.48 19.54
N SER A 9 7.11 -33.89 20.51
CA SER A 9 5.76 -33.41 20.79
C SER A 9 5.70 -32.93 22.24
N SER A 10 4.67 -32.12 22.53
CA SER A 10 4.11 -31.78 23.84
C SER A 10 4.80 -30.58 24.54
N VAL A 11 4.13 -29.62 25.19
CA VAL A 11 2.88 -29.63 25.99
C VAL A 11 2.25 -28.22 26.10
N ALA A 12 0.91 -28.19 26.08
CA ALA A 12 -0.11 -27.35 26.77
C ALA A 12 -0.07 -25.81 26.94
N ALA A 13 -1.17 -25.22 26.46
CA ALA A 13 -2.15 -24.34 27.11
C ALA A 13 -1.99 -23.90 28.59
N ALA A 14 -2.14 -22.58 28.81
CA ALA A 14 -2.71 -21.93 30.02
C ALA A 14 -3.12 -20.49 29.63
N SER A 15 -4.41 -20.18 29.45
CA SER A 15 -5.39 -19.63 30.41
C SER A 15 -5.13 -18.19 30.90
N GLN A 16 -6.10 -17.33 30.61
CA GLN A 16 -6.27 -15.92 30.98
C GLN A 16 -6.10 -15.60 32.47
N SER A 17 -5.55 -14.42 32.79
CA SER A 17 -5.94 -13.61 33.96
C SER A 17 -5.55 -12.13 33.75
N TYR A 18 -6.54 -11.25 33.56
CA TYR A 18 -6.35 -9.80 33.53
C TYR A 18 -6.24 -9.25 34.96
N LEU A 19 -5.19 -8.48 35.26
CA LEU A 19 -5.06 -7.74 36.52
C LEU A 19 -5.30 -6.24 36.27
N LYS A 20 -6.30 -5.69 36.97
CA LYS A 20 -6.57 -4.24 37.08
C LYS A 20 -5.42 -3.54 37.81
N VAL A 21 -4.94 -2.42 37.27
CA VAL A 21 -4.18 -1.42 38.03
C VAL A 21 -4.72 -0.03 37.72
N SER A 22 -5.16 0.64 38.79
CA SER A 22 -5.39 2.10 38.86
C SER A 22 -4.08 2.77 39.27
N ILE A 23 -3.81 4.00 38.82
CA ILE A 23 -3.39 5.19 39.62
C ILE A 23 -3.14 6.40 38.69
N MET A 24 -3.33 7.57 39.29
CA MET A 24 -3.50 8.95 38.81
C MET A 24 -2.27 9.67 38.20
N SER A 25 -2.59 10.63 37.30
CA SER A 25 -2.14 12.03 37.08
C SER A 25 -0.75 12.52 37.58
N THR A 26 -0.02 13.49 36.99
CA THR A 26 -0.25 14.65 36.09
C THR A 26 1.08 15.05 35.39
N SER A 27 1.01 15.72 34.22
CA SER A 27 1.60 17.06 33.95
C SER A 27 1.78 17.33 32.44
N SER A 28 1.66 18.60 32.06
CA SER A 28 1.26 19.09 30.74
C SER A 28 2.41 19.62 29.87
N SER A 29 2.37 19.33 28.57
CA SER A 29 2.94 20.19 27.52
C SER A 29 2.22 19.96 26.17
N ALA A 30 1.61 21.04 25.66
CA ALA A 30 1.23 21.29 24.26
C ALA A 30 0.50 20.18 23.44
N VAL A 31 -0.52 19.53 23.99
CA VAL A 31 -1.54 18.82 23.19
C VAL A 31 -2.90 19.06 23.83
N SER A 32 -3.63 20.09 23.38
CA SER A 32 -5.00 20.29 23.83
C SER A 32 -5.86 20.89 22.72
N GLN A 33 -6.51 20.01 21.95
CA GLN A 33 -7.91 20.10 21.52
C GLN A 33 -8.28 18.86 20.69
N LEU A 34 -8.41 17.70 21.35
CA LEU A 34 -9.04 16.52 20.76
C LEU A 34 -9.97 15.90 21.81
N LYS A 35 -11.25 16.25 21.74
CA LYS A 35 -12.32 15.56 22.47
C LYS A 35 -13.53 15.39 21.56
N ASN A 36 -13.72 14.14 21.14
CA ASN A 36 -14.98 13.40 20.97
C ASN A 36 -15.14 12.74 19.59
N SER A 37 -14.67 11.48 19.50
CA SER A 37 -15.31 10.45 18.69
C SER A 37 -15.13 9.08 19.39
N PRO A 38 -16.11 8.15 19.40
CA PRO A 38 -16.11 7.01 20.32
C PRO A 38 -15.38 5.74 19.82
N LEU A 39 -14.56 5.81 18.77
CA LEU A 39 -13.87 4.64 18.20
C LEU A 39 -12.39 4.56 18.63
N ALA A 40 -11.68 5.69 18.68
CA ALA A 40 -10.34 5.79 19.27
C ALA A 40 -10.38 6.18 20.76
N GLY A 41 -10.52 5.19 21.63
CA GLY A 41 -10.09 5.36 23.02
C GLY A 41 -8.57 5.50 23.09
N ASN A 42 -8.05 6.73 23.17
CA ASN A 42 -6.66 7.08 23.50
C ASN A 42 -5.55 6.45 22.61
N ILE A 43 -5.73 6.35 21.29
CA ILE A 43 -4.59 6.08 20.41
C ILE A 43 -3.85 7.40 20.19
N ASN A 44 -2.84 7.65 21.02
CA ASN A 44 -1.90 8.75 20.85
C ASN A 44 -0.48 8.18 20.90
N TYR A 45 0.08 7.91 19.73
CA TYR A 45 1.48 7.55 19.56
C TYR A 45 2.18 8.64 18.77
N GLU A 46 3.46 8.83 19.06
CA GLU A 46 4.32 9.66 18.24
C GLU A 46 4.71 8.85 16.98
N PRO A 47 4.61 9.43 15.78
CA PRO A 47 5.10 8.78 14.56
C PRO A 47 6.59 8.44 14.69
N THR A 48 7.00 7.31 14.13
CA THR A 48 8.43 7.01 13.96
C THR A 48 9.00 7.91 12.87
N VAL A 49 10.14 8.55 13.13
CA VAL A 49 10.79 9.42 12.15
C VAL A 49 11.85 8.63 11.39
N TRP A 50 11.70 8.49 10.07
CA TRP A 50 12.81 8.12 9.20
C TRP A 50 13.67 9.37 9.01
N SER A 51 14.72 9.48 9.84
CA SER A 51 15.52 10.70 9.90
C SER A 51 16.49 10.83 8.73
N ARG A 52 16.97 12.04 8.48
CA ARG A 52 18.02 12.31 7.51
C ARG A 52 19.32 11.57 7.86
N ALA A 53 19.66 11.47 9.15
CA ALA A 53 20.78 10.65 9.61
C ALA A 53 20.61 9.15 9.30
N ASP A 54 19.37 8.63 9.29
CA ASP A 54 19.11 7.25 8.87
C ASP A 54 19.25 7.08 7.36
N ALA A 55 18.68 7.99 6.58
CA ALA A 55 18.78 7.97 5.11
C ALA A 55 20.23 8.07 4.62
N LEU A 56 21.08 8.86 5.29
CA LEU A 56 22.50 9.00 4.96
C LEU A 56 23.33 7.72 5.19
N LYS A 57 22.77 6.69 5.84
CA LYS A 57 23.43 5.37 5.96
C LYS A 57 23.36 4.59 4.65
N VAL A 58 22.37 4.87 3.79
CA VAL A 58 22.25 4.23 2.48
C VAL A 58 23.44 4.63 1.61
N ASN A 59 24.16 3.63 1.12
CA ASN A 59 25.29 3.85 0.23
C ASN A 59 25.44 2.67 -0.73
N GLU A 60 26.04 2.94 -1.89
CA GLU A 60 26.23 1.98 -2.98
C GLU A 60 27.13 0.78 -2.64
N ASN A 61 27.86 0.83 -1.52
CA ASN A 61 28.78 -0.23 -1.12
C ASN A 61 28.14 -1.29 -0.22
N ASP A 62 26.85 -1.19 0.11
CA ASP A 62 26.15 -2.23 0.86
C ASP A 62 25.79 -3.42 -0.06
N PRO A 63 26.44 -4.59 0.09
CA PRO A 63 26.19 -5.74 -0.77
C PRO A 63 24.84 -6.41 -0.48
N THR A 64 24.14 -6.03 0.60
CA THR A 64 22.87 -6.64 1.01
C THR A 64 21.65 -5.95 0.41
N THR A 65 21.83 -4.78 -0.20
CA THR A 65 20.73 -3.92 -0.67
C THR A 65 20.66 -3.80 -2.21
N THR A 66 21.36 -4.67 -2.94
CA THR A 66 21.38 -4.64 -4.41
C THR A 66 20.54 -5.76 -5.01
N GLN A 67 19.52 -5.42 -5.81
CA GLN A 67 18.74 -6.39 -6.58
C GLN A 67 19.62 -7.08 -7.64
N PRO A 68 19.46 -8.40 -7.89
CA PRO A 68 20.13 -9.07 -9.00
C PRO A 68 19.83 -8.41 -10.35
N LEU A 69 20.82 -8.40 -11.25
CA LEU A 69 20.67 -7.82 -12.58
C LEU A 69 19.57 -8.53 -13.38
N VAL A 70 18.62 -7.75 -13.89
CA VAL A 70 17.60 -8.23 -14.83
C VAL A 70 18.17 -8.16 -16.25
N SER A 71 18.07 -9.26 -17.00
CA SER A 71 18.50 -9.33 -18.40
C SER A 71 17.73 -8.31 -19.24
N ALA A 72 18.39 -7.65 -20.19
CA ALA A 72 17.73 -6.78 -21.16
C ALA A 72 16.79 -7.55 -22.12
N ASP A 73 16.98 -8.87 -22.24
CA ASP A 73 16.15 -9.79 -23.03
C ASP A 73 15.11 -10.49 -22.13
N PHE A 74 14.43 -9.72 -21.28
CA PHE A 74 13.39 -10.27 -20.40
C PHE A 74 12.09 -10.54 -21.19
N PRO A 75 11.36 -11.62 -20.88
CA PRO A 75 10.07 -11.87 -21.51
C PRO A 75 9.02 -10.88 -20.99
N VAL A 76 8.05 -10.55 -21.84
CA VAL A 76 6.88 -9.76 -21.45
C VAL A 76 5.65 -10.65 -21.24
N MET A 77 4.76 -10.24 -20.34
CA MET A 77 3.45 -10.90 -20.18
C MET A 77 2.49 -10.57 -21.33
N SER A 78 2.68 -9.43 -22.00
CA SER A 78 1.86 -9.02 -23.15
C SER A 78 2.54 -7.97 -24.01
N ASP A 79 2.28 -8.04 -25.31
CA ASP A 79 2.66 -7.04 -26.31
C ASP A 79 1.58 -6.00 -26.59
N THR A 80 0.40 -6.14 -25.97
CA THR A 80 -0.75 -5.25 -26.22
C THR A 80 -1.05 -4.28 -25.09
N VAL A 81 -0.54 -4.56 -23.88
CA VAL A 81 -0.78 -3.73 -22.69
C VAL A 81 0.50 -3.49 -21.92
N PHE A 82 0.59 -2.33 -21.28
CA PHE A 82 1.57 -2.04 -20.25
C PHE A 82 1.07 -2.55 -18.90
N ILE A 83 1.98 -3.09 -18.09
CA ILE A 83 1.70 -3.71 -16.79
C ILE A 83 2.73 -3.16 -15.81
N TRP A 84 2.30 -2.70 -14.63
CA TRP A 84 3.23 -2.26 -13.58
C TRP A 84 2.80 -2.76 -12.20
N ASP A 85 2.23 -1.93 -11.34
CA ASP A 85 1.92 -2.29 -9.95
C ASP A 85 1.09 -3.56 -9.92
N THR A 86 1.72 -4.61 -9.41
CA THR A 86 1.17 -5.96 -9.40
C THR A 86 0.85 -6.35 -7.96
N MET A 87 -0.38 -6.79 -7.75
CA MET A 87 -1.02 -7.01 -6.47
C MET A 87 -1.50 -8.45 -6.43
N PRO A 88 -0.76 -9.37 -5.79
CA PRO A 88 -1.21 -10.75 -5.67
C PRO A 88 -2.40 -10.84 -4.71
N LEU A 89 -3.27 -11.82 -4.92
CA LEU A 89 -4.33 -12.16 -3.98
C LEU A 89 -3.73 -12.57 -2.62
N ARG A 90 -4.18 -11.94 -1.54
CA ARG A 90 -3.67 -12.17 -0.19
C ARG A 90 -4.78 -12.43 0.82
N GLU A 91 -4.41 -12.96 1.97
CA GLU A 91 -5.19 -12.86 3.21
C GLU A 91 -4.72 -11.66 4.05
N LEU A 92 -5.47 -11.33 5.11
CA LEU A 92 -5.19 -10.18 5.98
C LEU A 92 -3.95 -10.33 6.87
N ASP A 93 -3.31 -11.50 6.89
CA ASP A 93 -2.02 -11.72 7.52
C ASP A 93 -0.84 -11.51 6.55
N GLY A 94 -1.12 -11.18 5.29
CA GLY A 94 -0.13 -10.98 4.23
C GLY A 94 0.20 -12.23 3.41
N THR A 95 -0.35 -13.40 3.77
CA THR A 95 -0.14 -14.65 3.03
C THR A 95 -0.66 -14.52 1.60
N VAL A 96 0.19 -14.80 0.61
CA VAL A 96 -0.22 -14.89 -0.80
C VAL A 96 -0.92 -16.22 -1.04
N VAL A 97 -2.13 -16.17 -1.58
CA VAL A 97 -3.00 -17.35 -1.71
C VAL A 97 -3.40 -17.65 -3.16
N SER A 98 -3.89 -18.87 -3.36
CA SER A 98 -4.44 -19.36 -4.63
C SER A 98 -5.86 -19.87 -4.40
N VAL A 99 -6.71 -19.80 -5.42
CA VAL A 99 -8.08 -20.34 -5.37
C VAL A 99 -8.15 -21.54 -6.31
N ASN A 100 -8.45 -22.73 -5.78
CA ASN A 100 -8.58 -23.97 -6.55
C ASN A 100 -7.38 -24.26 -7.49
N GLY A 101 -6.17 -23.99 -7.00
CA GLY A 101 -4.92 -24.20 -7.75
C GLY A 101 -4.62 -23.12 -8.80
N TRP A 102 -5.32 -21.99 -8.77
CA TRP A 102 -5.04 -20.81 -9.59
C TRP A 102 -4.47 -19.69 -8.72
N SER A 103 -3.25 -19.25 -9.04
CA SER A 103 -2.73 -17.96 -8.60
C SER A 103 -3.43 -16.85 -9.38
N VAL A 104 -3.82 -15.78 -8.69
CA VAL A 104 -4.45 -14.60 -9.29
C VAL A 104 -3.68 -13.36 -8.87
N ILE A 105 -3.35 -12.50 -9.83
CA ILE A 105 -2.78 -11.17 -9.61
C ILE A 105 -3.70 -10.12 -10.23
N LEU A 106 -3.83 -8.99 -9.56
CA LEU A 106 -4.38 -7.77 -10.15
C LEU A 106 -3.22 -6.85 -10.50
N THR A 107 -3.38 -6.09 -11.57
CA THR A 107 -2.33 -5.24 -12.12
C THR A 107 -2.91 -3.90 -12.51
N LEU A 108 -2.17 -2.83 -12.26
CA LEU A 108 -2.38 -1.60 -13.03
C LEU A 108 -1.94 -1.84 -14.46
N THR A 109 -2.85 -1.57 -15.38
CA THR A 109 -2.76 -1.87 -16.80
C THR A 109 -3.17 -0.66 -17.62
N ALA A 110 -2.51 -0.45 -18.75
CA ALA A 110 -2.93 0.51 -19.77
C ALA A 110 -2.74 -0.11 -21.16
N ASP A 111 -3.68 0.12 -22.06
CA ASP A 111 -3.51 -0.30 -23.45
C ASP A 111 -2.32 0.44 -24.09
N ARG A 112 -1.57 -0.30 -24.92
CA ARG A 112 -0.56 0.26 -25.82
C ARG A 112 -1.26 0.83 -27.04
N HIS A 113 -0.85 2.01 -27.48
CA HIS A 113 -1.47 2.73 -28.59
C HIS A 113 -0.48 2.86 -29.77
N PRO A 114 -0.05 1.75 -30.41
CA PRO A 114 1.02 1.79 -31.42
C PRO A 114 0.68 2.54 -32.70
N ASN A 115 -0.61 2.77 -32.95
CA ASN A 115 -1.12 3.43 -34.16
C ASN A 115 -1.66 4.84 -33.88
N ASP A 116 -1.59 5.32 -32.64
CA ASP A 116 -2.06 6.65 -32.28
C ASP A 116 -1.01 7.69 -32.71
N PRO A 117 -1.36 8.70 -33.53
CA PRO A 117 -0.44 9.73 -33.98
C PRO A 117 0.32 10.45 -32.86
N GLN A 118 -0.24 10.54 -31.65
CA GLN A 118 0.45 11.13 -30.50
C GLN A 118 1.73 10.37 -30.13
N TYR A 119 1.77 9.06 -30.36
CA TYR A 119 2.87 8.17 -30.01
C TYR A 119 3.68 7.72 -31.22
N LEU A 120 3.62 8.44 -32.33
CA LEU A 120 4.51 8.23 -33.46
C LEU A 120 5.67 9.24 -33.44
N ASP A 121 6.86 8.79 -33.83
CA ASP A 121 8.02 9.64 -34.12
C ASP A 121 7.86 10.35 -35.48
N ALA A 122 8.81 11.22 -35.81
CA ALA A 122 8.79 11.97 -37.08
C ALA A 122 8.83 11.08 -38.34
N ASN A 123 9.20 9.80 -38.20
CA ASN A 123 9.22 8.82 -39.28
C ASN A 123 7.99 7.89 -39.25
N GLY A 124 7.00 8.15 -38.40
CA GLY A 124 5.81 7.32 -38.24
C GLY A 124 6.04 6.02 -37.46
N ARG A 125 7.14 5.89 -36.70
CA ARG A 125 7.40 4.70 -35.88
C ARG A 125 6.89 4.90 -34.46
N TYR A 126 6.40 3.83 -33.85
CA TYR A 126 5.88 3.87 -32.49
C TYR A 126 6.95 4.22 -31.45
N ASP A 127 6.74 5.33 -30.76
CA ASP A 127 7.50 5.82 -29.62
C ASP A 127 6.92 5.21 -28.33
N ILE A 128 7.34 3.96 -28.07
CA ILE A 128 6.89 3.21 -26.88
C ILE A 128 7.25 3.91 -25.56
N LYS A 129 8.32 4.71 -25.53
CA LYS A 129 8.73 5.45 -24.32
C LYS A 129 7.71 6.53 -23.99
N ARG A 130 7.31 7.33 -24.99
CA ARG A 130 6.27 8.36 -24.81
C ARG A 130 4.94 7.74 -24.37
N ASP A 131 4.53 6.65 -25.01
CA ASP A 131 3.29 5.96 -24.64
C ASP A 131 3.34 5.38 -23.22
N TRP A 132 4.49 4.81 -22.83
CA TRP A 132 4.75 4.35 -21.46
C TRP A 132 4.68 5.49 -20.46
N GLU A 133 5.29 6.63 -20.71
CA GLU A 133 5.30 7.79 -19.80
C GLU A 133 3.86 8.32 -19.55
N ASP A 134 3.03 8.36 -20.59
CA ASP A 134 1.64 8.84 -20.53
C ASP A 134 0.64 7.82 -19.95
N ARG A 135 1.04 6.55 -19.76
CA ARG A 135 0.16 5.43 -19.37
C ARG A 135 -0.66 5.69 -18.10
N HIS A 136 -0.09 6.44 -17.15
CA HIS A 136 -0.71 6.68 -15.86
C HIS A 136 -2.07 7.39 -16.00
N GLY A 137 -2.24 8.22 -17.04
CA GLY A 137 -3.48 8.97 -17.29
C GLY A 137 -4.67 8.08 -17.67
N ARG A 138 -4.42 6.82 -18.06
CA ARG A 138 -5.44 5.84 -18.47
C ARG A 138 -5.31 4.51 -17.73
N ALA A 139 -4.70 4.53 -16.54
CA ALA A 139 -4.55 3.36 -15.70
C ALA A 139 -5.91 2.71 -15.36
N ARG A 140 -5.95 1.39 -15.49
CA ARG A 140 -7.09 0.51 -15.25
C ARG A 140 -6.62 -0.76 -14.55
N MET A 141 -7.40 -1.27 -13.60
CA MET A 141 -7.13 -2.56 -12.98
C MET A 141 -7.60 -3.70 -13.88
N CYS A 142 -6.67 -4.60 -14.19
CA CYS A 142 -6.92 -5.85 -14.87
C CYS A 142 -6.41 -7.02 -14.02
N TYR A 143 -6.88 -8.23 -14.29
CA TYR A 143 -6.41 -9.43 -13.59
C TYR A 143 -5.76 -10.43 -14.53
N TRP A 144 -4.89 -11.24 -13.96
CA TRP A 144 -4.21 -12.35 -14.61
C TRP A 144 -4.29 -13.57 -13.72
N TYR A 145 -4.26 -14.75 -14.32
CA TYR A 145 -4.26 -16.00 -13.59
C TYR A 145 -3.27 -17.00 -14.16
N SER A 146 -2.75 -17.88 -13.28
CA SER A 146 -1.77 -18.89 -13.64
C SER A 146 -1.84 -20.09 -12.70
N ARG A 147 -1.57 -21.30 -13.19
CA ARG A 147 -1.32 -22.47 -12.32
C ARG A 147 0.11 -22.55 -11.83
N THR A 148 1.04 -21.91 -12.54
CA THR A 148 2.49 -22.02 -12.29
C THR A 148 3.07 -20.78 -11.62
N GLY A 149 2.32 -19.67 -11.61
CA GLY A 149 2.81 -18.36 -11.19
C GLY A 149 3.83 -17.75 -12.16
N LYS A 150 4.00 -18.33 -13.35
CA LYS A 150 4.97 -17.91 -14.37
C LYS A 150 4.30 -17.65 -15.72
N ASP A 151 3.35 -18.51 -16.09
CA ASP A 151 2.64 -18.45 -17.36
C ASP A 151 1.28 -17.79 -17.13
N TRP A 152 1.26 -16.47 -17.23
CA TRP A 152 0.09 -15.65 -16.88
C TRP A 152 -0.87 -15.50 -18.05
N ILE A 153 -2.14 -15.79 -17.82
CA ILE A 153 -3.22 -15.62 -18.78
C ILE A 153 -3.98 -14.35 -18.44
N PHE A 154 -4.18 -13.48 -19.43
CA PHE A 154 -4.91 -12.23 -19.25
C PHE A 154 -6.41 -12.50 -19.05
N GLY A 155 -6.95 -12.06 -17.92
CA GLY A 155 -8.38 -12.18 -17.58
C GLY A 155 -9.21 -10.97 -17.98
N GLY A 156 -8.57 -9.84 -18.33
CA GLY A 156 -9.24 -8.59 -18.67
C GLY A 156 -9.48 -7.69 -17.46
N ARG A 157 -10.42 -6.75 -17.60
CA ARG A 157 -10.76 -5.73 -16.61
C ARG A 157 -11.36 -6.36 -15.35
N VAL A 158 -11.01 -5.80 -14.18
CA VAL A 158 -11.64 -6.19 -12.89
C VAL A 158 -13.03 -5.56 -12.76
N MET A 159 -13.15 -4.28 -13.11
CA MET A 159 -14.37 -3.49 -13.02
C MET A 159 -14.83 -3.08 -14.43
N ALA A 160 -16.14 -3.12 -14.65
CA ALA A 160 -16.74 -2.57 -15.86
C ALA A 160 -16.57 -1.03 -15.91
N GLU A 161 -16.62 -0.47 -17.12
CA GLU A 161 -16.57 0.98 -17.30
C GLU A 161 -17.70 1.66 -16.51
N GLY A 162 -17.38 2.76 -15.83
CA GLY A 162 -18.33 3.52 -15.01
C GLY A 162 -18.60 2.98 -13.61
N VAL A 163 -18.05 1.82 -13.23
CA VAL A 163 -18.15 1.31 -11.84
C VAL A 163 -17.25 2.09 -10.88
N SER A 164 -15.99 2.33 -11.27
CA SER A 164 -15.09 3.17 -10.48
C SER A 164 -15.60 4.62 -10.49
N PRO A 165 -15.66 5.29 -9.32
CA PRO A 165 -16.21 6.66 -9.22
C PRO A 165 -15.31 7.73 -9.85
N THR A 166 -14.06 7.38 -10.14
CA THR A 166 -13.04 8.26 -10.72
C THR A 166 -12.49 7.69 -12.01
N THR A 167 -11.87 8.53 -12.83
CA THR A 167 -11.42 8.14 -14.17
C THR A 167 -10.18 7.27 -14.17
N ARG A 168 -9.44 7.18 -13.05
CA ARG A 168 -8.25 6.33 -12.92
C ARG A 168 -8.38 5.46 -11.69
N GLU A 169 -7.86 4.25 -11.83
CA GLU A 169 -7.79 3.24 -10.78
C GLU A 169 -6.30 3.01 -10.48
N TRP A 170 -5.89 3.27 -9.25
CA TRP A 170 -4.53 3.10 -8.75
C TRP A 170 -4.43 1.92 -7.77
N ALA A 171 -3.21 1.60 -7.37
CA ALA A 171 -2.89 0.35 -6.69
C ALA A 171 -3.56 0.22 -5.31
N GLY A 172 -3.45 -0.98 -4.76
CA GLY A 172 -4.00 -1.36 -3.47
C GLY A 172 -3.80 -2.85 -3.23
N THR A 173 -4.78 -3.50 -2.60
CA THR A 173 -4.64 -4.89 -2.14
C THR A 173 -5.94 -5.69 -2.32
N PRO A 174 -5.94 -6.76 -3.15
CA PRO A 174 -7.02 -7.74 -3.18
C PRO A 174 -6.91 -8.72 -2.00
N ILE A 175 -7.97 -8.80 -1.18
CA ILE A 175 -8.07 -9.67 -0.01
C ILE A 175 -9.09 -10.78 -0.26
N LEU A 176 -8.65 -12.03 -0.19
CA LEU A 176 -9.54 -13.19 -0.16
C LEU A 176 -10.24 -13.26 1.19
N LEU A 177 -11.57 -13.33 1.18
CA LEU A 177 -12.38 -13.33 2.40
C LEU A 177 -12.75 -14.74 2.87
N ASN A 178 -12.84 -15.68 1.94
CA ASN A 178 -13.26 -17.05 2.22
C ASN A 178 -12.87 -18.03 1.10
N ASP A 179 -13.04 -19.31 1.40
CA ASP A 179 -12.80 -20.45 0.49
C ASP A 179 -13.76 -20.51 -0.71
N LYS A 180 -14.84 -19.71 -0.72
CA LYS A 180 -15.79 -19.60 -1.84
C LYS A 180 -15.36 -18.56 -2.89
N GLY A 181 -14.25 -17.87 -2.65
CA GLY A 181 -13.67 -16.93 -3.60
C GLY A 181 -14.18 -15.50 -3.47
N ASP A 182 -14.92 -15.13 -2.42
CA ASP A 182 -15.30 -13.73 -2.23
C ASP A 182 -14.05 -12.88 -1.94
N ILE A 183 -13.97 -11.70 -2.57
CA ILE A 183 -12.83 -10.79 -2.47
C ILE A 183 -13.30 -9.40 -2.11
N ASP A 184 -12.55 -8.76 -1.21
CA ASP A 184 -12.55 -7.31 -1.08
C ASP A 184 -11.30 -6.74 -1.76
N LEU A 185 -11.50 -5.90 -2.77
CA LEU A 185 -10.44 -5.14 -3.39
C LEU A 185 -10.40 -3.74 -2.79
N TYR A 186 -9.36 -3.47 -2.01
CA TYR A 186 -9.03 -2.13 -1.54
C TYR A 186 -8.12 -1.48 -2.59
N TYR A 187 -8.45 -0.27 -3.03
CA TYR A 187 -7.68 0.42 -4.08
C TYR A 187 -7.84 1.94 -3.97
N THR A 188 -7.10 2.68 -4.78
CA THR A 188 -7.21 4.14 -4.83
C THR A 188 -7.98 4.61 -6.05
N CYS A 189 -9.06 5.34 -5.81
CA CYS A 189 -9.79 6.09 -6.83
C CYS A 189 -9.09 7.43 -7.07
N VAL A 190 -8.72 7.74 -8.31
CA VAL A 190 -7.98 8.97 -8.64
C VAL A 190 -8.61 9.72 -9.82
N THR A 191 -8.71 11.04 -9.67
CA THR A 191 -9.22 12.01 -10.65
C THR A 191 -10.76 11.99 -10.82
N PRO A 192 -11.49 13.00 -10.27
CA PRO A 192 -10.99 14.10 -9.43
C PRO A 192 -10.56 13.62 -8.03
N GLY A 193 -9.61 14.33 -7.41
CA GLY A 193 -9.07 14.00 -6.09
C GLY A 193 -8.40 12.63 -5.99
N ALA A 194 -8.22 12.16 -4.75
CA ALA A 194 -7.75 10.82 -4.42
C ALA A 194 -8.52 10.30 -3.20
N ALA A 195 -9.07 9.09 -3.30
CA ALA A 195 -9.79 8.44 -2.21
C ALA A 195 -9.41 6.97 -2.10
N ILE A 196 -9.23 6.49 -0.87
CA ILE A 196 -9.14 5.06 -0.61
C ILE A 196 -10.56 4.48 -0.68
N ALA A 197 -10.71 3.42 -1.46
CA ALA A 197 -12.00 2.81 -1.73
C ALA A 197 -11.91 1.28 -1.67
N LYS A 198 -13.08 0.67 -1.63
CA LYS A 198 -13.28 -0.77 -1.57
C LYS A 198 -14.37 -1.19 -2.53
N VAL A 199 -14.17 -2.31 -3.21
CA VAL A 199 -15.20 -2.98 -4.01
C VAL A 199 -15.17 -4.49 -3.74
N ARG A 200 -16.34 -5.07 -3.52
CA ARG A 200 -16.49 -6.51 -3.32
C ARG A 200 -16.79 -7.20 -4.64
N GLY A 201 -16.22 -8.37 -4.83
CA GLY A 201 -16.50 -9.25 -5.94
C GLY A 201 -16.20 -10.71 -5.60
N ARG A 202 -16.07 -11.56 -6.62
CA ARG A 202 -15.79 -12.99 -6.46
C ARG A 202 -14.87 -13.53 -7.55
N ILE A 203 -13.94 -14.41 -7.18
CA ILE A 203 -13.26 -15.33 -8.10
C ILE A 203 -14.15 -16.55 -8.34
N VAL A 204 -14.46 -16.82 -9.60
CA VAL A 204 -15.06 -18.08 -10.03
C VAL A 204 -14.04 -18.84 -10.85
N THR A 205 -13.79 -20.10 -10.48
CA THR A 205 -12.78 -20.94 -11.14
C THR A 205 -13.42 -22.12 -11.84
N SER A 206 -12.80 -22.55 -12.94
CA SER A 206 -13.03 -23.86 -13.56
C SER A 206 -11.68 -24.52 -13.90
N ASP A 207 -11.73 -25.70 -14.51
CA ASP A 207 -10.52 -26.32 -15.06
C ASP A 207 -9.88 -25.48 -16.17
N GLN A 208 -10.69 -24.67 -16.86
CA GLN A 208 -10.28 -23.87 -18.02
C GLN A 208 -9.73 -22.49 -17.65
N GLY A 209 -9.99 -21.98 -16.43
CA GLY A 209 -9.48 -20.67 -16.04
C GLY A 209 -10.23 -20.02 -14.88
N VAL A 210 -10.04 -18.70 -14.77
CA VAL A 210 -10.56 -17.83 -13.73
C VAL A 210 -11.40 -16.72 -14.35
N GLU A 211 -12.51 -16.38 -13.70
CA GLU A 211 -13.34 -15.21 -14.00
C GLU A 211 -13.55 -14.39 -12.73
N LEU A 212 -13.43 -13.06 -12.83
CA LEU A 212 -13.80 -12.13 -11.77
C LEU A 212 -15.23 -11.62 -11.97
N LYS A 213 -16.07 -11.69 -10.93
CA LYS A 213 -17.48 -11.29 -10.97
C LYS A 213 -17.85 -10.30 -9.87
N ASP A 214 -18.98 -9.63 -10.08
CA ASP A 214 -19.74 -8.88 -9.08
C ASP A 214 -19.09 -7.60 -8.52
N PHE A 215 -17.93 -7.18 -9.05
CA PHE A 215 -17.28 -5.89 -8.81
C PHE A 215 -18.10 -4.71 -9.38
N THR A 216 -19.23 -4.40 -8.74
CA THR A 216 -20.29 -3.55 -9.32
C THR A 216 -20.60 -2.30 -8.50
N GLN A 217 -20.23 -2.28 -7.21
CA GLN A 217 -20.49 -1.15 -6.32
C GLN A 217 -19.25 -0.80 -5.52
N VAL A 218 -18.66 0.35 -5.84
CA VAL A 218 -17.52 0.91 -5.10
C VAL A 218 -18.01 1.71 -3.91
N LYS A 219 -17.38 1.48 -2.76
CA LYS A 219 -17.53 2.30 -1.57
C LYS A 219 -16.26 3.11 -1.35
N LYS A 220 -16.37 4.43 -1.39
CA LYS A 220 -15.30 5.31 -0.88
C LYS A 220 -15.23 5.16 0.63
N LEU A 221 -14.04 4.90 1.15
CA LEU A 221 -13.81 4.69 2.57
C LEU A 221 -13.42 5.99 3.25
N PHE A 222 -12.35 6.63 2.77
CA PHE A 222 -11.86 7.89 3.32
C PHE A 222 -10.88 8.60 2.36
N GLU A 223 -10.64 9.87 2.63
CA GLU A 223 -9.82 10.82 1.86
C GLU A 223 -8.85 11.52 2.83
N ALA A 224 -7.82 12.21 2.31
CA ALA A 224 -6.92 13.00 3.15
C ALA A 224 -7.69 14.08 3.94
N ASP A 225 -7.36 14.27 5.21
CA ASP A 225 -8.14 15.08 6.16
C ASP A 225 -7.58 16.51 6.37
N GLY A 226 -6.37 16.79 5.87
CA GLY A 226 -5.67 18.05 6.03
C GLY A 226 -5.17 18.31 7.45
N THR A 227 -5.33 17.34 8.35
CA THR A 227 -4.90 17.42 9.76
C THR A 227 -3.75 16.46 10.01
N TYR A 228 -3.89 15.19 9.62
CA TYR A 228 -2.81 14.22 9.62
C TYR A 228 -2.19 14.06 8.23
N TYR A 229 -3.05 14.00 7.20
CA TYR A 229 -2.65 13.72 5.83
C TYR A 229 -2.94 14.90 4.91
N GLN A 230 -1.94 15.27 4.10
CA GLN A 230 -1.98 16.44 3.24
C GLN A 230 -3.06 16.33 2.17
N THR A 231 -3.78 17.43 1.94
CA THR A 231 -4.82 17.52 0.90
C THR A 231 -4.34 18.20 -0.36
N GLU A 232 -5.12 18.08 -1.44
CA GLU A 232 -4.93 18.84 -2.69
C GLU A 232 -4.85 20.35 -2.47
N ALA A 233 -5.66 20.88 -1.55
CA ALA A 233 -5.68 22.30 -1.24
C ALA A 233 -4.37 22.78 -0.59
N GLN A 234 -3.73 21.92 0.21
CA GLN A 234 -2.46 22.21 0.88
C GLN A 234 -1.25 21.99 -0.04
N ASN A 235 -1.35 21.05 -0.98
CA ASN A 235 -0.32 20.73 -1.97
C ASN A 235 -0.96 20.12 -3.21
N SER A 236 -0.85 20.78 -4.36
CA SER A 236 -1.43 20.28 -5.62
C SER A 236 -0.75 19.02 -6.18
N SER A 237 0.37 18.59 -5.58
CA SER A 237 1.06 17.34 -5.90
C SER A 237 1.16 16.41 -4.69
N TRP A 238 0.18 16.42 -3.79
CA TRP A 238 0.11 15.54 -2.63
C TRP A 238 -0.01 14.06 -3.00
N ASN A 239 0.46 13.21 -2.09
CA ASN A 239 0.34 11.77 -2.18
C ASN A 239 -0.71 11.27 -1.18
N PHE A 240 -1.62 10.40 -1.64
CA PHE A 240 -2.60 9.68 -0.82
C PHE A 240 -3.12 8.44 -1.55
N ARG A 241 -2.54 7.26 -1.30
CA ARG A 241 -2.81 6.05 -2.11
C ARG A 241 -2.38 4.73 -1.45
N ASP A 242 -2.57 3.63 -2.17
CA ASP A 242 -2.02 2.30 -1.90
C ASP A 242 -2.47 1.66 -0.57
N PRO A 243 -3.79 1.44 -0.38
CA PRO A 243 -4.29 0.80 0.83
C PRO A 243 -3.83 -0.66 0.96
N SER A 244 -3.25 -0.98 2.11
CA SER A 244 -2.89 -2.33 2.52
C SER A 244 -3.49 -2.68 3.88
N PRO A 245 -4.67 -3.32 3.91
CA PRO A 245 -5.31 -3.76 5.14
C PRO A 245 -4.63 -5.00 5.72
N PHE A 246 -4.62 -5.11 7.05
CA PHE A 246 -4.09 -6.25 7.78
C PHE A 246 -4.79 -6.44 9.13
N ILE A 247 -4.78 -7.67 9.66
CA ILE A 247 -5.17 -7.91 11.05
C ILE A 247 -3.93 -7.83 11.93
N ASP A 248 -3.93 -6.96 12.94
CA ASP A 248 -2.85 -6.94 13.92
C ASP A 248 -2.86 -8.25 14.73
N PRO A 249 -1.79 -9.06 14.69
CA PRO A 249 -1.75 -10.33 15.44
C PRO A 249 -1.79 -10.15 16.96
N ASN A 250 -1.55 -8.95 17.47
CA ASN A 250 -1.57 -8.67 18.91
C ASN A 250 -2.99 -8.39 19.45
N ASP A 251 -3.77 -7.54 18.77
CA ASP A 251 -5.10 -7.13 19.26
C ASP A 251 -6.29 -7.65 18.43
N GLY A 252 -6.02 -8.24 17.27
CA GLY A 252 -7.01 -8.85 16.38
C GLY A 252 -7.89 -7.86 15.61
N LYS A 253 -7.58 -6.55 15.64
CA LYS A 253 -8.32 -5.55 14.87
C LYS A 253 -7.81 -5.46 13.43
N LEU A 254 -8.70 -5.00 12.55
CA LEU A 254 -8.40 -4.70 11.17
C LEU A 254 -7.87 -3.27 11.05
N TYR A 255 -6.61 -3.16 10.63
CA TYR A 255 -5.91 -1.92 10.34
C TYR A 255 -5.61 -1.80 8.85
N MET A 256 -5.19 -0.63 8.40
CA MET A 256 -4.74 -0.38 7.04
C MET A 256 -3.59 0.63 7.05
N VAL A 257 -2.48 0.25 6.44
CA VAL A 257 -1.43 1.21 6.06
C VAL A 257 -1.67 1.73 4.64
N PHE A 258 -1.25 2.96 4.38
CA PHE A 258 -1.37 3.62 3.08
C PHE A 258 -0.30 4.71 2.95
N GLU A 259 0.03 5.10 1.73
CA GLU A 259 0.91 6.23 1.47
C GLU A 259 0.15 7.55 1.72
N GLY A 260 0.81 8.50 2.37
CA GLY A 260 0.35 9.88 2.47
C GLY A 260 1.50 10.88 2.44
N ASN A 261 1.17 12.17 2.41
CA ASN A 261 2.08 13.23 2.86
C ASN A 261 1.63 13.78 4.22
N VAL A 262 2.59 14.25 5.02
CA VAL A 262 2.29 14.96 6.28
C VAL A 262 1.51 16.23 5.98
N ALA A 263 0.36 16.40 6.64
CA ALA A 263 -0.49 17.57 6.45
C ALA A 263 0.24 18.91 6.68
N GLY A 264 -0.27 19.96 6.03
CA GLY A 264 0.28 21.32 6.08
C GLY A 264 0.59 21.88 4.70
N GLU A 265 0.61 23.21 4.59
CA GLU A 265 0.86 23.92 3.33
C GLU A 265 2.23 23.53 2.76
N ARG A 266 2.28 23.29 1.44
CA ARG A 266 3.50 22.86 0.75
C ARG A 266 4.68 23.79 1.05
N GLY A 267 5.74 23.23 1.64
CA GLY A 267 6.97 23.96 1.97
C GLY A 267 6.92 24.74 3.28
N SER A 268 5.87 24.58 4.09
CA SER A 268 5.79 25.13 5.45
C SER A 268 6.39 24.21 6.52
N HIS A 269 6.66 22.95 6.17
CA HIS A 269 7.15 21.92 7.08
C HIS A 269 8.55 22.27 7.62
N THR A 270 8.77 21.96 8.90
CA THR A 270 10.05 22.20 9.57
C THR A 270 10.84 20.90 9.63
N VAL A 271 12.10 20.94 9.19
CA VAL A 271 13.06 19.85 9.41
C VAL A 271 13.78 20.16 10.72
N GLY A 272 13.26 19.62 11.82
CA GLY A 272 13.76 19.86 13.17
C GLY A 272 14.88 18.91 13.56
N ALA A 273 15.22 18.92 14.85
CA ALA A 273 16.26 18.04 15.39
C ALA A 273 15.92 16.54 15.27
N ALA A 274 14.63 16.19 15.35
CA ALA A 274 14.16 14.81 15.20
C ALA A 274 14.26 14.34 13.74
N GLU A 275 13.81 15.16 12.79
CA GLU A 275 13.90 14.88 11.36
C GLU A 275 15.35 14.87 10.86
N LEU A 276 16.20 15.72 11.41
CA LEU A 276 17.63 15.73 11.09
C LEU A 276 18.32 14.46 11.64
N GLY A 277 18.11 14.14 12.92
CA GLY A 277 18.87 13.10 13.61
C GLY A 277 20.37 13.45 13.76
N PRO A 278 21.20 12.52 14.25
CA PRO A 278 22.62 12.74 14.45
C PRO A 278 23.40 12.64 13.12
N VAL A 279 23.29 13.66 12.28
CA VAL A 279 24.00 13.71 10.99
C VAL A 279 25.51 13.93 11.17
N PRO A 280 26.36 13.41 10.25
CA PRO A 280 27.79 13.74 10.23
C PRO A 280 28.02 15.23 9.97
N PRO A 281 29.15 15.81 10.44
CA PRO A 281 29.49 17.21 10.17
C PRO A 281 29.42 17.56 8.68
N GLY A 282 28.80 18.70 8.36
CA GLY A 282 28.62 19.18 6.99
C GLY A 282 27.29 18.76 6.33
N HIS A 283 26.41 18.05 7.04
CA HIS A 283 25.10 17.59 6.56
C HIS A 283 23.92 18.28 7.24
N GLU A 284 24.18 19.28 8.09
CA GLU A 284 23.20 20.02 8.87
C GLU A 284 22.35 20.99 8.03
N ASP A 285 22.86 21.45 6.89
CA ASP A 285 22.07 22.27 5.95
C ASP A 285 21.02 21.40 5.27
N VAL A 286 19.75 21.76 5.51
CA VAL A 286 18.58 21.06 4.99
C VAL A 286 18.08 21.67 3.67
N GLY A 287 18.54 22.86 3.27
CA GLY A 287 18.15 23.50 2.01
C GLY A 287 16.65 23.43 1.69
N GLY A 288 16.32 22.79 0.56
CA GLY A 288 14.95 22.58 0.10
C GLY A 288 14.20 21.39 0.70
N ALA A 289 14.78 20.67 1.66
CA ALA A 289 14.26 19.39 2.16
C ALA A 289 12.85 19.47 2.76
N ARG A 290 12.39 20.66 3.18
CA ARG A 290 11.02 20.92 3.64
C ARG A 290 9.91 20.63 2.62
N PHE A 291 10.26 20.41 1.35
CA PHE A 291 9.31 19.99 0.31
C PHE A 291 9.14 18.47 0.22
N GLN A 292 9.94 17.69 0.96
CA GLN A 292 9.87 16.23 1.00
C GLN A 292 9.18 15.83 2.30
N VAL A 293 7.93 15.39 2.21
CA VAL A 293 7.05 15.22 3.39
C VAL A 293 6.27 13.91 3.35
N GLY A 294 6.86 12.85 2.81
CA GLY A 294 6.26 11.52 2.73
C GLY A 294 5.94 10.96 4.12
N CYS A 295 4.88 10.15 4.22
CA CYS A 295 4.53 9.42 5.42
C CYS A 295 3.78 8.12 5.11
N ILE A 296 3.85 7.19 6.04
CA ILE A 296 3.03 5.98 6.03
C ILE A 296 1.88 6.18 7.01
N GLY A 297 0.67 6.24 6.48
CA GLY A 297 -0.54 6.41 7.26
C GLY A 297 -1.04 5.14 7.92
N LEU A 298 -1.97 5.32 8.84
CA LEU A 298 -2.71 4.25 9.49
C LEU A 298 -4.19 4.61 9.61
N ALA A 299 -5.05 3.63 9.35
CA ALA A 299 -6.45 3.68 9.68
C ALA A 299 -6.85 2.39 10.40
N VAL A 300 -7.88 2.47 11.25
CA VAL A 300 -8.47 1.33 11.94
C VAL A 300 -9.92 1.16 11.51
N ALA A 301 -10.31 -0.06 11.16
CA ALA A 301 -11.70 -0.36 10.86
C ALA A 301 -12.51 -0.46 12.14
N LYS A 302 -13.76 -0.02 12.08
CA LYS A 302 -14.72 -0.15 13.19
C LYS A 302 -14.99 -1.61 13.58
N ASP A 303 -14.92 -2.50 12.59
CA ASP A 303 -15.00 -3.95 12.75
C ASP A 303 -14.35 -4.66 11.56
N LEU A 304 -14.33 -6.00 11.59
CA LEU A 304 -13.70 -6.84 10.57
C LEU A 304 -14.39 -6.82 9.20
N SER A 305 -15.55 -6.15 9.05
CA SER A 305 -16.15 -5.95 7.73
C SER A 305 -15.33 -4.99 6.86
N GLY A 306 -14.54 -4.10 7.47
CA GLY A 306 -13.76 -3.09 6.75
C GLY A 306 -14.64 -2.07 6.02
N GLU A 307 -15.86 -1.84 6.50
CA GLU A 307 -16.85 -0.96 5.88
C GLU A 307 -16.77 0.50 6.36
N GLU A 308 -16.29 0.73 7.57
CA GLU A 308 -16.14 2.06 8.19
C GLU A 308 -14.76 2.13 8.83
N TRP A 309 -14.05 3.24 8.61
CA TRP A 309 -12.67 3.42 9.04
C TRP A 309 -12.49 4.74 9.78
N GLU A 310 -11.62 4.73 10.78
CA GLU A 310 -11.11 5.91 11.45
C GLU A 310 -9.65 6.11 11.06
N ILE A 311 -9.34 7.29 10.53
CA ILE A 311 -7.98 7.72 10.23
C ILE A 311 -7.23 7.99 11.54
N LEU A 312 -6.01 7.46 11.67
CA LEU A 312 -5.12 7.63 12.82
C LEU A 312 -3.90 8.49 12.44
N PRO A 313 -3.11 9.00 13.41
CA PRO A 313 -1.84 9.67 13.12
C PRO A 313 -0.90 8.79 12.27
N PRO A 314 0.01 9.37 11.45
CA PRO A 314 0.95 8.59 10.65
C PRO A 314 1.83 7.67 11.51
N LEU A 315 2.11 6.46 11.03
CA LEU A 315 3.04 5.53 11.70
C LEU A 315 4.49 5.92 11.51
N VAL A 316 4.83 6.36 10.29
CA VAL A 316 6.18 6.78 9.90
C VAL A 316 6.11 8.11 9.17
N THR A 317 7.00 9.05 9.49
CA THR A 317 7.21 10.28 8.72
C THR A 317 8.61 10.32 8.14
N ALA A 318 8.74 10.89 6.93
CA ALA A 318 9.99 11.06 6.20
C ALA A 318 10.25 12.54 5.85
N VAL A 319 9.79 13.45 6.72
CA VAL A 319 9.94 14.91 6.55
C VAL A 319 11.42 15.27 6.45
N GLY A 320 11.80 15.97 5.38
CA GLY A 320 13.20 16.31 5.12
C GLY A 320 14.03 15.19 4.48
N VAL A 321 13.41 14.06 4.14
CA VAL A 321 14.09 12.87 3.59
C VAL A 321 13.53 12.49 2.22
N ASN A 322 12.26 12.10 2.15
CA ASN A 322 11.63 11.66 0.91
C ASN A 322 10.17 12.12 0.87
N ASP A 323 9.67 12.39 -0.34
CA ASP A 323 8.29 12.80 -0.56
C ASP A 323 7.35 11.61 -0.79
N GLN A 324 7.91 10.46 -1.13
CA GLN A 324 7.18 9.24 -1.47
C GLN A 324 7.64 8.09 -0.58
N THR A 325 6.67 7.41 0.00
CA THR A 325 6.81 6.14 0.73
C THR A 325 5.64 5.28 0.26
N GLU A 326 5.76 4.80 -0.99
CA GLU A 326 4.64 4.19 -1.71
C GLU A 326 4.43 2.74 -1.27
N ARG A 327 3.24 2.20 -1.57
CA ARG A 327 2.87 0.79 -1.34
C ARG A 327 3.30 0.19 0.02
N PRO A 328 3.02 0.88 1.15
CA PRO A 328 3.38 0.35 2.45
C PRO A 328 2.64 -0.96 2.73
N HIS A 329 3.32 -1.93 3.32
CA HIS A 329 2.69 -3.18 3.76
C HIS A 329 3.51 -3.85 4.87
N TYR A 330 2.83 -4.66 5.68
CA TYR A 330 3.48 -5.45 6.71
C TYR A 330 3.84 -6.86 6.22
N VAL A 331 4.99 -7.33 6.70
CA VAL A 331 5.36 -8.75 6.76
C VAL A 331 5.57 -9.10 8.23
N PHE A 332 4.80 -10.07 8.73
CA PHE A 332 4.94 -10.56 10.10
C PHE A 332 5.86 -11.77 10.10
N GLN A 333 6.98 -11.67 10.82
CA GLN A 333 7.96 -12.74 10.87
C GLN A 333 8.66 -12.77 12.23
N ASP A 334 8.79 -13.97 12.81
CA ASP A 334 9.52 -14.21 14.07
C ASP A 334 9.08 -13.30 15.24
N GLY A 335 7.77 -13.03 15.33
CA GLY A 335 7.18 -12.15 16.34
C GLY A 335 7.46 -10.66 16.14
N LYS A 336 7.95 -10.27 14.95
CA LYS A 336 8.25 -8.89 14.57
C LYS A 336 7.36 -8.40 13.43
N TYR A 337 7.25 -7.08 13.34
CA TYR A 337 6.50 -6.34 12.34
C TYR A 337 7.53 -5.69 11.41
N TYR A 338 7.58 -6.11 10.15
CA TYR A 338 8.42 -5.50 9.13
C TYR A 338 7.55 -4.66 8.22
N LEU A 339 7.70 -3.34 8.27
CA LEU A 339 7.03 -2.40 7.38
C LEU A 339 7.91 -2.16 6.16
N PHE A 340 7.45 -2.60 4.99
CA PHE A 340 8.11 -2.33 3.71
C PHE A 340 7.34 -1.26 2.95
N THR A 341 8.08 -0.44 2.22
CA THR A 341 7.59 0.64 1.35
C THR A 341 8.61 0.81 0.21
N ILE A 342 8.19 1.38 -0.93
CA ILE A 342 9.06 1.67 -2.08
C ILE A 342 9.25 3.16 -2.31
#